data_AF-A0AAU9XH29-F1
#
_entry.id   AF-A0AAU9XH29-F1
#
_cell.length_a   1.000
_cell.length_b   1.000
_cell.length_c   1.000
_cell.angle_alpha   90.00
_cell.angle_beta   90.00
_cell.angle_gamma   90.00
#
_symmetry.space_group_name_H-M   'P 1'
#
loop_
_entity.id
_entity.type
_entity.pdbx_description
1 polymer ?
#
loop_
_entity_poly.entity_id
_entity_poly.type
_entity_poly.pdbx_seq_one_letter_code
_entity_poly.pdbx_strand_id
1 'polypeptide(L)'
;MAEGMNFSFGRRQEKIDWRRLASVDVDRILREMDVKTLQDNIMHVTFSNIEAELGMQAIGFDPNYIKLFRLAQLIIEYLLHSQQFLSANLEAENKTLQESLETTERVKKELDEKKEAYKKLKKECQKQKQWIAEYQLLIRAGASGSHKCPYCAKSFVSHEYVIAHLSRRHGEHTSQVNGMVISTVPPVKSVGAVTMETKPGMTEKEKNDLEEELQMIKLRLQKTERELQEEKKLTQSQRDKLTTENHNMDELRAMFDQWKAGEKAEQQREIAELKRTFVQDMNSMREERDMFSDRVTALQEQLNSEKKTSMIGSIIDEDETDSPAKANRSEMSQQFMAQLEDKIGRSVSKFNLGVLCSQCSVRKHLTSTVPLFTYNHYHQRSAGVWIFINKYPFWGMSHTPSGSFKIWDKLWLSRCRQKHNRICRKKCKKCIRNLRPGR
;
A
#
# COMPACT_ATOMS: atom_id res chain seq x y z
N MET A 1 -4.50 -24.66 4.22
CA MET A 1 -4.63 -25.76 5.21
C MET A 1 -3.54 -26.75 4.88
N ALA A 2 -2.45 -26.74 5.64
CA ALA A 2 -1.38 -27.70 5.48
C ALA A 2 -1.76 -28.95 6.27
N GLU A 3 -2.31 -29.95 5.59
CA GLU A 3 -2.25 -31.32 6.11
C GLU A 3 -0.78 -31.70 6.15
N GLY A 4 -0.15 -31.48 7.31
CA GLY A 4 1.10 -32.12 7.66
C GLY A 4 0.84 -33.62 7.72
N MET A 5 0.93 -34.28 6.56
CA MET A 5 0.87 -35.72 6.43
C MET A 5 2.00 -36.29 7.28
N ASN A 6 1.65 -36.95 8.39
CA ASN A 6 2.61 -37.68 9.21
C ASN A 6 3.34 -38.70 8.32
N PHE A 7 4.60 -38.41 7.98
CA PHE A 7 5.44 -39.34 7.24
C PHE A 7 5.78 -40.52 8.14
N SER A 8 5.57 -41.73 7.62
CA SER A 8 5.98 -42.97 8.27
C SER A 8 6.55 -43.90 7.21
N PHE A 9 7.60 -44.63 7.58
CA PHE A 9 8.20 -45.60 6.67
C PHE A 9 7.23 -46.76 6.43
N GLY A 10 7.05 -47.12 5.16
CA GLY A 10 6.24 -48.23 4.71
C GLY A 10 6.82 -49.58 5.07
N ARG A 11 5.96 -50.61 5.11
CA ARG A 11 6.42 -51.99 5.30
C ARG A 11 7.06 -52.50 4.02
N ARG A 12 8.24 -53.12 4.13
CA ARG A 12 8.92 -53.76 3.00
C ARG A 12 8.47 -55.20 2.85
N GLN A 13 7.54 -55.44 1.94
CA GLN A 13 6.92 -56.76 1.73
C GLN A 13 7.04 -57.24 0.28
N GLU A 14 7.51 -56.39 -0.63
CA GLU A 14 7.62 -56.75 -2.05
C GLU A 14 8.80 -57.70 -2.28
N LYS A 15 8.60 -58.69 -3.16
CA LYS A 15 9.69 -59.58 -3.61
C LYS A 15 10.58 -58.86 -4.62
N ILE A 16 11.86 -59.23 -4.64
CA ILE A 16 12.80 -58.67 -5.61
C ILE A 16 12.59 -59.36 -6.97
N ASP A 17 12.30 -58.60 -8.01
CA ASP A 17 12.32 -59.10 -9.39
C ASP A 17 13.76 -59.15 -9.91
N TRP A 18 14.41 -60.28 -9.69
CA TRP A 18 15.78 -60.52 -10.11
C TRP A 18 15.98 -60.44 -11.63
N ARG A 19 14.98 -60.82 -12.43
CA ARG A 19 15.10 -60.77 -13.91
C ARG A 19 15.12 -59.32 -14.39
N ARG A 20 14.26 -58.49 -13.80
CA ARG A 20 14.24 -57.06 -14.07
C ARG A 20 15.52 -56.39 -13.60
N LEU A 21 16.02 -56.74 -12.41
CA LEU A 21 17.27 -56.14 -11.92
C LEU A 21 18.47 -56.53 -12.80
N ALA A 22 18.52 -57.77 -13.30
CA ALA A 22 19.59 -58.22 -14.20
C ALA A 22 19.56 -57.56 -15.58
N SER A 23 18.40 -57.08 -16.05
CA SER A 23 18.31 -56.36 -17.32
C SER A 23 18.69 -54.87 -17.23
N VAL A 24 18.89 -54.35 -16.01
CA VAL A 24 19.31 -52.98 -15.78
C VAL A 24 20.81 -52.85 -15.97
N ASP A 25 21.22 -52.12 -17.01
CA ASP A 25 22.62 -51.74 -17.23
C ASP A 25 22.96 -50.48 -16.40
N VAL A 26 23.61 -50.69 -15.27
CA VAL A 26 24.00 -49.62 -14.34
C VAL A 26 25.06 -48.70 -14.94
N ASP A 27 26.01 -49.24 -15.71
CA ASP A 27 27.07 -48.44 -16.32
C ASP A 27 26.52 -47.50 -17.39
N ARG A 28 25.51 -47.96 -18.13
CA ARG A 28 24.78 -47.10 -19.07
C ARG A 28 24.02 -46.00 -18.34
N ILE A 29 23.31 -46.31 -17.25
CA ILE A 29 22.61 -45.29 -16.44
C ILE A 29 23.59 -44.21 -15.97
N LEU A 30 24.78 -44.60 -15.49
CA LEU A 30 25.80 -43.67 -15.03
C LEU A 30 26.37 -42.79 -16.17
N ARG A 31 26.67 -43.39 -17.33
CA ARG A 31 27.23 -42.64 -18.48
C ARG A 31 26.21 -41.71 -19.14
N GLU A 32 24.98 -42.17 -19.31
CA GLU A 32 23.94 -41.45 -20.06
C GLU A 32 23.04 -40.60 -19.15
N MET A 33 23.17 -40.73 -17.83
CA MET A 33 22.22 -40.17 -16.87
C MET A 33 20.78 -40.54 -17.22
N ASP A 34 20.52 -41.82 -17.49
CA ASP A 34 19.18 -42.34 -17.80
C ASP A 34 18.31 -42.36 -16.54
N VAL A 35 17.82 -41.18 -16.15
CA VAL A 35 16.94 -40.98 -15.00
C VAL A 35 15.63 -41.75 -15.16
N LYS A 36 15.16 -41.97 -16.39
CA LYS A 36 13.91 -42.68 -16.63
C LYS A 36 14.04 -44.13 -16.19
N THR A 37 15.06 -44.84 -16.66
CA THR A 37 15.30 -46.23 -16.25
C THR A 37 15.55 -46.35 -14.74
N LEU A 38 16.24 -45.37 -14.14
CA LEU A 38 16.42 -45.30 -12.68
C LEU A 38 15.07 -45.14 -11.95
N GLN A 39 14.23 -44.20 -12.41
CA GLN A 39 12.93 -43.91 -11.82
C GLN A 39 11.97 -45.09 -11.96
N ASP A 40 12.00 -45.80 -13.09
CA ASP A 40 11.16 -46.98 -13.31
C ASP A 40 11.49 -48.10 -12.30
N ASN A 41 12.74 -48.19 -11.82
CA ASN A 41 13.18 -49.22 -10.87
C ASN A 41 13.18 -48.78 -9.40
N ILE A 42 13.06 -47.48 -9.11
CA ILE A 42 13.22 -46.93 -7.75
C ILE A 42 12.24 -47.55 -6.75
N MET A 43 10.99 -47.78 -7.16
CA MET A 43 9.95 -48.36 -6.31
C MET A 43 10.28 -49.79 -5.89
N HIS A 44 10.72 -50.60 -6.86
CA HIS A 44 11.04 -52.01 -6.64
C HIS A 44 12.27 -52.19 -5.73
N VAL A 45 13.24 -51.29 -5.81
CA VAL A 45 14.40 -51.30 -4.90
C VAL A 45 14.01 -50.79 -3.51
N THR A 46 13.19 -49.75 -3.42
CA THR A 46 12.86 -49.09 -2.16
C THR A 46 11.96 -49.95 -1.26
N PHE A 47 10.95 -50.64 -1.80
CA PHE A 47 9.94 -51.35 -0.99
C PHE A 47 10.12 -52.87 -0.92
N SER A 48 11.21 -53.39 -1.49
CA SER A 48 11.51 -54.81 -1.47
C SER A 48 12.07 -55.32 -0.13
N ASN A 49 11.77 -56.58 0.18
CA ASN A 49 12.23 -57.24 1.40
C ASN A 49 13.52 -58.05 1.17
N ILE A 50 14.66 -57.41 1.40
CA ILE A 50 15.98 -58.03 1.24
C ILE A 50 16.22 -59.22 2.21
N GLU A 51 15.62 -59.20 3.40
CA GLU A 51 15.81 -60.27 4.38
C GLU A 51 15.07 -61.56 4.00
N ALA A 52 13.87 -61.42 3.43
CA ALA A 52 13.10 -62.56 2.96
C ALA A 52 13.77 -63.26 1.76
N GLU A 53 14.50 -62.51 0.93
CA GLU A 53 15.19 -63.03 -0.26
C GLU A 53 16.54 -63.70 0.09
N LEU A 54 17.24 -63.24 1.13
CA LEU A 54 18.53 -63.81 1.55
C LEU A 54 18.41 -65.12 2.33
N GLY A 55 17.26 -65.39 2.96
CA GLY A 55 16.91 -66.70 3.55
C GLY A 55 18.05 -67.40 4.33
N MET A 56 18.23 -68.71 4.08
CA MET A 56 19.36 -69.50 4.63
C MET A 56 20.71 -69.22 3.93
N GLN A 57 20.72 -68.46 2.83
CA GLN A 57 21.95 -68.07 2.12
C GLN A 57 22.70 -66.90 2.80
N ALA A 58 22.09 -66.27 3.81
CA ALA A 58 22.72 -65.25 4.63
C ALA A 58 23.92 -65.75 5.47
N ILE A 59 24.13 -67.07 5.59
CA ILE A 59 25.20 -67.68 6.41
C ILE A 59 26.60 -67.25 5.96
N GLY A 60 26.77 -66.77 4.72
CA GLY A 60 28.04 -66.23 4.19
C GLY A 60 28.06 -64.72 3.95
N PHE A 61 27.01 -63.98 4.30
CA PHE A 61 26.89 -62.55 4.01
C PHE A 61 27.16 -61.72 5.26
N ASP A 62 28.03 -60.70 5.16
CA ASP A 62 28.22 -59.76 6.27
C ASP A 62 26.89 -59.02 6.54
N PRO A 63 26.33 -59.10 7.77
CA PRO A 63 25.12 -58.37 8.16
C PRO A 63 25.18 -56.86 7.89
N ASN A 64 26.37 -56.28 7.80
CA ASN A 64 26.55 -54.86 7.49
C ASN A 64 26.04 -54.49 6.09
N TYR A 65 26.09 -55.38 5.10
CA TYR A 65 25.51 -55.10 3.77
C TYR A 65 23.99 -55.03 3.80
N ILE A 66 23.34 -55.87 4.63
CA ILE A 66 21.89 -55.83 4.84
C ILE A 66 21.49 -54.50 5.50
N LYS A 67 22.27 -54.08 6.52
CA LYS A 67 22.06 -52.76 7.17
C LYS A 67 22.26 -51.60 6.19
N LEU A 68 23.31 -51.65 5.37
CA LEU A 68 23.58 -50.64 4.35
C LEU A 68 22.45 -50.53 3.34
N PHE A 69 21.95 -51.67 2.85
CA PHE A 69 20.83 -51.70 1.90
C PHE A 69 19.55 -51.16 2.53
N ARG A 70 19.24 -51.55 3.77
CA ARG A 70 18.08 -51.01 4.51
C ARG A 70 18.18 -49.51 4.71
N LEU A 71 19.36 -49.02 5.07
CA LEU A 71 19.61 -47.59 5.22
C LEU A 71 19.40 -46.87 3.89
N ALA A 72 19.91 -47.41 2.78
CA ALA A 72 19.69 -46.87 1.45
C ALA A 72 18.19 -46.83 1.09
N GLN A 73 17.42 -47.89 1.37
CA GLN A 73 15.98 -47.90 1.12
C GLN A 73 15.23 -46.83 1.95
N LEU A 74 15.58 -46.67 3.23
CA LEU A 74 14.98 -45.62 4.07
C LEU A 74 15.32 -44.22 3.57
N ILE A 75 16.56 -43.99 3.14
CA ILE A 75 16.98 -42.73 2.54
C ILE A 75 16.18 -42.46 1.26
N ILE A 76 16.09 -43.43 0.35
CA ILE A 76 15.36 -43.26 -0.91
C ILE A 76 13.88 -42.97 -0.65
N GLU A 77 13.24 -43.68 0.27
CA GLU A 77 11.85 -43.45 0.63
C GLU A 77 11.61 -42.04 1.19
N TYR A 78 12.50 -41.56 2.05
CA TYR A 78 12.43 -40.19 2.56
C TYR A 78 12.65 -39.15 1.46
N LEU A 79 13.55 -39.41 0.51
CA LEU A 79 13.77 -38.54 -0.64
C LEU A 79 12.56 -38.50 -1.56
N LEU A 80 11.89 -39.63 -1.81
CA LEU A 80 10.65 -39.70 -2.58
C LEU A 80 9.53 -38.91 -1.89
N HIS A 81 9.38 -39.07 -0.57
CA HIS A 81 8.41 -38.28 0.20
C HIS A 81 8.72 -36.78 0.11
N SER A 82 9.99 -36.40 0.28
CA SER A 82 10.43 -35.00 0.18
C SER A 82 10.15 -34.43 -1.21
N GLN A 83 10.40 -35.21 -2.27
CA GLN A 83 10.10 -34.79 -3.65
C GLN A 83 8.59 -34.56 -3.84
N GLN A 84 7.75 -35.48 -3.39
CA GLN A 84 6.29 -35.37 -3.49
C GLN A 84 5.77 -34.18 -2.68
N PHE A 85 6.25 -34.00 -1.45
CA PHE A 85 5.89 -32.89 -0.58
C PHE A 85 6.29 -31.55 -1.20
N LEU A 86 7.51 -31.44 -1.74
CA LEU A 86 7.97 -30.23 -2.41
C LEU A 86 7.20 -29.97 -3.70
N SER A 87 6.85 -31.01 -4.49
CA SER A 87 6.04 -30.87 -5.70
C SER A 87 4.64 -30.38 -5.38
N ALA A 88 3.97 -30.99 -4.40
CA ALA A 88 2.64 -30.59 -3.96
C ALA A 88 2.61 -29.16 -3.42
N ASN A 89 3.62 -28.76 -2.64
CA ASN A 89 3.75 -27.39 -2.16
C ASN A 89 4.00 -26.40 -3.31
N LEU A 90 4.87 -26.75 -4.26
CA LEU A 90 5.13 -25.93 -5.44
C LEU A 90 3.85 -25.73 -6.28
N GLU A 91 3.06 -26.79 -6.47
CA GLU A 91 1.78 -26.73 -7.18
C GLU A 91 0.76 -25.86 -6.45
N ALA A 92 0.63 -26.01 -5.13
CA ALA A 92 -0.27 -25.21 -4.31
C ALA A 92 0.11 -23.71 -4.34
N GLU A 93 1.40 -23.40 -4.22
CA GLU A 93 1.91 -22.02 -4.31
C GLU A 93 1.72 -21.44 -5.71
N ASN A 94 1.99 -22.22 -6.77
CA ASN A 94 1.74 -21.77 -8.15
C ASN A 94 0.26 -21.48 -8.40
N LYS A 95 -0.64 -22.32 -7.87
CA LYS A 95 -2.09 -22.09 -7.97
C LYS A 95 -2.48 -20.80 -7.25
N THR A 96 -2.01 -20.59 -6.03
CA THR A 96 -2.26 -19.37 -5.24
C THR A 96 -1.72 -18.13 -5.96
N LEU A 97 -0.52 -18.23 -6.54
CA LEU A 97 0.07 -17.16 -7.34
C LEU A 97 -0.78 -16.83 -8.58
N GLN A 98 -1.27 -17.84 -9.29
CA GLN A 98 -2.12 -17.65 -10.46
C GLN A 98 -3.44 -16.93 -10.09
N GLU A 99 -4.11 -17.37 -9.02
CA GLU A 99 -5.33 -16.73 -8.52
C GLU A 99 -5.07 -15.26 -8.10
N SER A 100 -3.92 -14.99 -7.48
CA SER A 100 -3.49 -13.62 -7.12
C SER A 100 -3.24 -12.74 -8.36
N LEU A 101 -2.65 -13.30 -9.43
CA LEU A 101 -2.44 -12.59 -10.68
C LEU A 101 -3.76 -12.25 -11.37
N GLU A 102 -4.68 -13.21 -11.45
CA GLU A 102 -6.00 -13.01 -12.08
C GLU A 102 -6.83 -11.95 -11.32
N THR A 103 -6.83 -12.00 -9.98
CA THR A 103 -7.50 -10.99 -9.15
C THR A 103 -6.87 -9.61 -9.30
N THR A 104 -5.53 -9.53 -9.37
CA THR A 104 -4.82 -8.27 -9.62
C THR A 104 -5.17 -7.68 -10.98
N GLU A 105 -5.25 -8.52 -12.02
CA GLU A 105 -5.65 -8.08 -13.36
C GLU A 105 -7.10 -7.56 -13.37
N ARG A 106 -8.02 -8.26 -12.69
CA ARG A 106 -9.42 -7.82 -12.56
C ARG A 106 -9.53 -6.47 -11.86
N VAL A 107 -8.89 -6.31 -10.71
CA VAL A 107 -8.91 -5.03 -9.95
C VAL A 107 -8.28 -3.91 -10.77
N LYS A 108 -7.23 -4.19 -11.55
CA LYS A 108 -6.62 -3.20 -12.45
C LYS A 108 -7.60 -2.73 -13.53
N LYS A 109 -8.35 -3.65 -14.15
CA LYS A 109 -9.40 -3.30 -15.13
C LYS A 109 -10.49 -2.43 -14.52
N GLU A 110 -11.03 -2.84 -13.36
CA GLU A 110 -12.03 -2.05 -12.63
C GLU A 110 -11.52 -0.65 -12.25
N LEU A 111 -10.26 -0.56 -11.80
CA LEU A 111 -9.63 0.71 -11.47
C LEU A 111 -9.54 1.63 -12.69
N ASP A 112 -9.19 1.10 -13.85
CA ASP A 112 -9.09 1.88 -15.09
C ASP A 112 -10.46 2.33 -15.59
N GLU A 113 -11.50 1.49 -15.47
CA GLU A 113 -12.89 1.88 -15.74
C GLU A 113 -13.36 3.02 -14.82
N LYS A 114 -13.12 2.90 -13.50
CA LYS A 114 -13.47 3.93 -12.53
C LYS A 114 -12.71 5.23 -12.77
N LYS A 115 -11.43 5.16 -13.18
CA LYS A 115 -10.65 6.35 -13.57
C LYS A 115 -11.25 7.05 -14.79
N GLU A 116 -11.66 6.30 -15.81
CA GLU A 116 -12.30 6.89 -16.99
C GLU A 116 -13.67 7.50 -16.66
N ALA A 117 -14.47 6.83 -15.84
CA ALA A 117 -15.73 7.37 -15.33
C ALA A 117 -15.52 8.67 -14.55
N TYR A 118 -14.52 8.70 -13.66
CA TYR A 118 -14.15 9.91 -12.91
C TYR A 118 -13.72 11.06 -13.85
N LYS A 119 -12.93 10.77 -14.89
CA LYS A 119 -12.53 11.79 -15.88
C LYS A 119 -13.74 12.37 -16.61
N LYS A 120 -14.73 11.54 -16.97
CA LYS A 120 -15.98 12.01 -17.61
C LYS A 120 -16.77 12.90 -16.66
N LEU A 121 -17.03 12.43 -15.43
CA LEU A 121 -17.77 13.18 -14.43
C LEU A 121 -17.08 14.51 -14.07
N LYS A 122 -15.75 14.53 -14.00
CA LYS A 122 -14.98 15.75 -13.78
C LYS A 122 -15.20 16.78 -14.90
N LYS A 123 -15.24 16.35 -16.17
CA LYS A 123 -15.52 17.23 -17.31
C LYS A 123 -16.96 17.77 -17.26
N GLU A 124 -17.92 16.95 -16.89
CA GLU A 124 -19.32 17.37 -16.72
C GLU A 124 -19.47 18.40 -15.60
N CYS A 125 -18.85 18.14 -14.44
CA CYS A 125 -18.83 19.09 -13.34
C CYS A 125 -18.18 20.43 -13.74
N GLN A 126 -17.09 20.39 -14.52
CA GLN A 126 -16.48 21.61 -15.07
C GLN A 126 -17.43 22.38 -15.98
N LYS A 127 -18.15 21.70 -16.89
CA LYS A 127 -19.15 22.33 -17.76
C LYS A 127 -20.29 22.95 -16.95
N GLN A 128 -20.81 22.24 -15.95
CA GLN A 128 -21.86 22.76 -15.07
C GLN A 128 -21.40 24.01 -14.31
N LYS A 129 -20.16 24.02 -13.81
CA LYS A 129 -19.58 25.22 -13.18
C LYS A 129 -19.46 26.40 -14.14
N GLN A 130 -19.09 26.16 -15.39
CA GLN A 130 -19.07 27.20 -16.44
C GLN A 130 -20.47 27.75 -16.70
N TRP A 131 -21.47 26.88 -16.90
CA TRP A 131 -22.87 27.28 -17.06
C TRP A 131 -23.40 28.11 -15.89
N ILE A 132 -23.10 27.69 -14.64
CA ILE A 132 -23.49 28.45 -13.45
C ILE A 132 -22.83 29.83 -13.44
N ALA A 133 -21.53 29.92 -13.76
CA ALA A 133 -20.82 31.20 -13.80
C ALA A 133 -21.35 32.14 -14.89
N GLU A 134 -21.63 31.61 -16.09
CA GLU A 134 -22.24 32.36 -17.20
C GLU A 134 -23.65 32.85 -16.82
N TYR A 135 -24.46 31.98 -16.22
CA TYR A 135 -25.81 32.34 -15.76
C TYR A 135 -25.78 33.42 -14.66
N GLN A 136 -24.85 33.30 -13.70
CA GLN A 136 -24.63 34.34 -12.68
C GLN A 136 -24.21 35.67 -13.30
N LEU A 137 -23.37 35.64 -14.34
CA LEU A 137 -22.97 36.85 -15.06
C LEU A 137 -24.16 37.48 -15.80
N LEU A 138 -25.02 36.68 -16.43
CA LEU A 138 -26.24 37.15 -17.07
C LEU A 138 -27.20 37.82 -16.07
N ILE A 139 -27.41 37.20 -14.90
CA ILE A 139 -28.19 37.80 -13.81
C ILE A 139 -27.56 39.13 -13.38
N ARG A 140 -26.23 39.19 -13.20
CA ARG A 140 -25.53 40.41 -12.80
C ARG A 140 -25.59 41.51 -13.87
N ALA A 141 -25.48 41.14 -15.15
CA ALA A 141 -25.61 42.07 -16.27
C ALA A 141 -27.05 42.63 -16.35
N GLY A 142 -28.07 41.78 -16.17
CA GLY A 142 -29.46 42.20 -16.03
C GLY A 142 -29.71 43.09 -14.81
N ALA A 143 -29.05 42.80 -13.68
CA ALA A 143 -29.10 43.60 -12.45
C ALA A 143 -28.21 44.87 -12.49
N SER A 144 -27.35 45.02 -13.52
CA SER A 144 -26.52 46.21 -13.74
C SER A 144 -27.20 47.27 -14.62
N GLY A 145 -28.42 46.98 -15.11
CA GLY A 145 -29.32 48.01 -15.60
C GLY A 145 -29.58 48.99 -14.47
N SER A 146 -28.92 50.15 -14.48
CA SER A 146 -29.18 51.20 -13.49
C SER A 146 -30.63 51.64 -13.66
N HIS A 147 -31.52 51.17 -12.80
CA HIS A 147 -32.92 51.55 -12.86
C HIS A 147 -33.04 52.94 -12.20
N LYS A 148 -32.94 53.99 -13.02
CA LYS A 148 -32.95 55.38 -12.56
C LYS A 148 -34.38 55.90 -12.47
N CYS A 149 -34.66 56.74 -11.47
CA CYS A 149 -35.89 57.51 -11.46
C CYS A 149 -35.82 58.62 -12.52
N PRO A 150 -36.83 58.81 -13.38
CA PRO A 150 -36.87 59.93 -14.33
C PRO A 150 -37.07 61.29 -13.66
N TYR A 151 -37.59 61.33 -12.42
CA TYR A 151 -37.97 62.57 -11.73
C TYR A 151 -37.00 62.98 -10.62
N CYS A 152 -35.98 62.17 -10.29
CA CYS A 152 -34.92 62.56 -9.37
C CYS A 152 -33.64 61.75 -9.60
N ALA A 153 -32.53 62.16 -8.99
CA ALA A 153 -31.21 61.54 -9.20
C ALA A 153 -31.02 60.14 -8.56
N LYS A 154 -32.06 59.53 -7.98
CA LYS A 154 -31.96 58.23 -7.30
C LYS A 154 -31.93 57.07 -8.31
N SER A 155 -31.03 56.12 -8.07
CA SER A 155 -30.85 54.90 -8.87
C SER A 155 -31.04 53.66 -8.00
N PHE A 156 -31.67 52.61 -8.54
CA PHE A 156 -32.11 51.45 -7.80
C PHE A 156 -31.57 50.15 -8.42
N VAL A 157 -31.42 49.12 -7.57
CA VAL A 157 -30.79 47.82 -7.89
C VAL A 157 -31.68 46.90 -8.72
N SER A 158 -33.01 47.10 -8.70
CA SER A 158 -33.98 46.38 -9.52
C SER A 158 -35.11 47.32 -9.94
N HIS A 159 -35.73 47.03 -11.09
CA HIS A 159 -36.85 47.79 -11.63
C HIS A 159 -38.03 47.91 -10.65
N GLU A 160 -38.28 46.87 -9.85
CA GLU A 160 -39.35 46.84 -8.84
C GLU A 160 -39.16 47.94 -7.78
N TYR A 161 -37.91 48.21 -7.38
CA TYR A 161 -37.61 49.27 -6.42
C TYR A 161 -37.81 50.67 -7.02
N VAL A 162 -37.62 50.85 -8.33
CA VAL A 162 -37.98 52.10 -9.02
C VAL A 162 -39.47 52.32 -8.99
N ILE A 163 -40.26 51.28 -9.31
CA ILE A 163 -41.71 51.36 -9.29
C ILE A 163 -42.22 51.73 -7.90
N ALA A 164 -41.68 51.10 -6.85
CA ALA A 164 -42.02 51.41 -5.45
C ALA A 164 -41.57 52.83 -5.02
N HIS A 165 -40.47 53.34 -5.54
CA HIS A 165 -40.02 54.70 -5.29
C HIS A 165 -40.90 55.73 -5.99
N LEU A 166 -41.25 55.49 -7.26
CA LEU A 166 -42.14 56.32 -8.06
C LEU A 166 -43.48 56.49 -7.35
N SER A 167 -44.11 55.40 -6.90
CA SER A 167 -45.42 55.47 -6.24
C SER A 167 -45.40 56.26 -4.92
N ARG A 168 -44.29 56.21 -4.15
CA ARG A 168 -44.20 56.87 -2.83
C ARG A 168 -43.78 58.33 -2.86
N ARG A 169 -42.95 58.72 -3.83
CA ARG A 169 -42.28 60.04 -3.85
C ARG A 169 -42.62 60.87 -5.09
N HIS A 170 -43.10 60.22 -6.14
CA HIS A 170 -43.53 60.85 -7.38
C HIS A 170 -44.96 60.40 -7.76
N GLY A 171 -45.75 59.97 -6.77
CA GLY A 171 -47.12 59.47 -6.99
C GLY A 171 -48.04 60.50 -7.65
N GLU A 172 -47.78 61.79 -7.46
CA GLU A 172 -48.51 62.91 -8.07
C GLU A 172 -48.15 63.13 -9.56
N HIS A 173 -46.98 62.63 -10.00
CA HIS A 173 -46.54 62.62 -11.41
C HIS A 173 -46.64 61.23 -12.07
N THR A 174 -46.96 60.19 -11.32
CA THR A 174 -47.11 58.80 -11.80
C THR A 174 -48.32 58.63 -12.74
N SER A 175 -49.27 59.55 -12.74
CA SER A 175 -50.47 59.48 -13.59
C SER A 175 -50.22 59.70 -15.09
N GLN A 176 -49.00 60.01 -15.53
CA GLN A 176 -48.71 60.26 -16.96
C GLN A 176 -47.62 59.39 -17.59
N VAL A 177 -47.04 58.42 -16.88
CA VAL A 177 -46.08 57.49 -17.50
C VAL A 177 -46.45 56.05 -17.16
N ASN A 178 -47.08 55.42 -18.16
CA ASN A 178 -47.28 53.98 -18.37
C ASN A 178 -48.13 53.26 -17.33
N GLY A 179 -49.32 52.84 -17.76
CA GLY A 179 -50.35 52.24 -16.92
C GLY A 179 -49.93 50.96 -16.21
N MET A 180 -49.87 51.02 -14.88
CA MET A 180 -50.13 49.91 -13.98
C MET A 180 -50.33 50.49 -12.56
N VAL A 181 -51.57 50.45 -12.06
CA VAL A 181 -51.96 51.02 -10.75
C VAL A 181 -51.83 49.93 -9.67
N ILE A 182 -51.12 50.22 -8.58
CA ILE A 182 -51.25 49.47 -7.32
C ILE A 182 -51.40 50.49 -6.18
N SER A 183 -52.60 50.54 -5.59
CA SER A 183 -52.94 51.33 -4.42
C SER A 183 -53.05 50.41 -3.19
N THR A 184 -52.29 50.69 -2.14
CA THR A 184 -52.49 50.13 -0.80
C THR A 184 -52.48 51.26 0.24
N VAL A 185 -53.57 51.34 1.02
CA VAL A 185 -53.89 52.27 2.14
C VAL A 185 -53.92 51.40 3.43
N PRO A 186 -53.72 51.84 4.72
CA PRO A 186 -54.20 53.08 5.42
C PRO A 186 -53.30 53.55 6.64
N PRO A 187 -53.71 54.27 7.73
CA PRO A 187 -54.90 55.13 8.04
C PRO A 187 -54.64 56.53 8.71
N VAL A 188 -55.54 57.49 8.39
CA VAL A 188 -56.25 58.52 9.21
C VAL A 188 -55.50 59.58 10.08
N LYS A 189 -55.84 60.86 9.81
CA LYS A 189 -56.25 62.03 10.65
C LYS A 189 -55.75 63.32 9.97
N SER A 190 -56.42 64.47 9.82
CA SER A 190 -57.78 64.97 10.07
C SER A 190 -57.82 66.43 9.53
N VAL A 191 -58.96 66.83 8.94
CA VAL A 191 -59.49 68.20 8.73
C VAL A 191 -58.74 69.20 7.82
N GLY A 192 -59.47 69.71 6.80
CA GLY A 192 -59.14 70.94 6.07
C GLY A 192 -59.79 70.98 4.70
N ALA A 193 -60.90 71.69 4.55
CA ALA A 193 -61.75 71.74 3.36
C ALA A 193 -61.06 72.36 2.14
N VAL A 194 -61.12 71.69 0.99
CA VAL A 194 -61.13 72.31 -0.34
C VAL A 194 -62.11 71.55 -1.23
N THR A 195 -63.09 72.30 -1.70
CA THR A 195 -64.06 72.01 -2.75
C THR A 195 -63.37 71.62 -4.06
N MET A 196 -63.68 70.46 -4.66
CA MET A 196 -63.68 70.25 -6.12
C MET A 196 -64.57 69.04 -6.50
N GLU A 197 -65.66 69.34 -7.20
CA GLU A 197 -66.19 68.61 -8.38
C GLU A 197 -66.33 67.08 -8.25
N THR A 198 -67.42 66.64 -7.62
CA THR A 198 -67.94 65.27 -7.78
C THR A 198 -68.47 65.08 -9.21
N LYS A 199 -67.65 64.50 -10.09
CA LYS A 199 -68.15 63.90 -11.34
C LYS A 199 -68.91 62.60 -11.02
N PRO A 200 -69.99 62.31 -11.77
CA PRO A 200 -71.00 61.35 -11.37
C PRO A 200 -70.58 59.90 -11.65
N GLY A 201 -70.95 59.02 -10.70
CA GLY A 201 -71.13 57.57 -10.80
C GLY A 201 -70.29 56.78 -11.79
N MET A 202 -69.38 55.94 -11.26
CA MET A 202 -68.93 54.74 -12.00
C MET A 202 -70.18 53.99 -12.50
N THR A 203 -70.17 53.65 -13.78
CA THR A 203 -71.25 52.83 -14.33
C THR A 203 -71.23 51.46 -13.66
N GLU A 204 -72.40 50.84 -13.43
CA GLU A 204 -72.49 49.50 -12.81
C GLU A 204 -71.60 48.47 -13.54
N LYS A 205 -71.38 48.70 -14.85
CA LYS A 205 -70.48 47.91 -15.69
C LYS A 205 -69.00 48.01 -15.28
N GLU A 206 -68.47 49.21 -15.06
CA GLU A 206 -67.07 49.39 -14.63
C GLU A 206 -66.82 48.84 -13.22
N LYS A 207 -67.84 48.90 -12.35
CA LYS A 207 -67.80 48.28 -11.03
C LYS A 207 -67.77 46.75 -11.13
N ASN A 208 -68.60 46.17 -11.98
CA ASN A 208 -68.62 44.73 -12.25
C ASN A 208 -67.30 44.26 -12.88
N ASP A 209 -66.75 45.00 -13.86
CA ASP A 209 -65.48 44.67 -14.52
C ASP A 209 -64.31 44.67 -13.50
N LEU A 210 -64.26 45.67 -12.60
CA LEU A 210 -63.26 45.71 -11.52
C LEU A 210 -63.44 44.58 -10.49
N GLU A 211 -64.68 44.19 -10.21
CA GLU A 211 -64.99 43.11 -9.28
C GLU A 211 -64.58 41.75 -9.86
N GLU A 212 -64.73 41.55 -11.18
CA GLU A 212 -64.18 40.39 -11.91
C GLU A 212 -62.64 40.38 -11.92
N GLU A 213 -61.99 41.53 -12.14
CA GLU A 213 -60.52 41.63 -12.07
C GLU A 213 -59.98 41.31 -10.67
N LEU A 214 -60.64 41.80 -9.62
CA LEU A 214 -60.30 41.49 -8.23
C LEU A 214 -60.46 40.00 -7.92
N GLN A 215 -61.51 39.36 -8.43
CA GLN A 215 -61.69 37.92 -8.32
C GLN A 215 -60.59 37.15 -9.05
N MET A 216 -60.23 37.57 -10.26
CA MET A 216 -59.14 36.99 -11.04
C MET A 216 -57.78 37.13 -10.35
N ILE A 217 -57.48 38.30 -9.78
CA ILE A 217 -56.24 38.54 -9.02
C ILE A 217 -56.21 37.66 -7.77
N LYS A 218 -57.32 37.56 -7.02
CA LYS A 218 -57.42 36.70 -5.84
C LYS A 218 -57.18 35.23 -6.17
N LEU A 219 -57.75 34.75 -7.27
CA LEU A 219 -57.56 33.38 -7.75
C LEU A 219 -56.09 33.13 -8.12
N ARG A 220 -55.46 34.09 -8.82
CA ARG A 220 -54.05 34.01 -9.21
C ARG A 220 -53.14 34.02 -7.98
N LEU A 221 -53.43 34.85 -6.98
CA LEU A 221 -52.67 34.91 -5.73
C LEU A 221 -52.74 33.58 -4.96
N GLN A 222 -53.94 33.02 -4.82
CA GLN A 222 -54.13 31.70 -4.19
C GLN A 222 -53.43 30.58 -4.96
N LYS A 223 -53.33 30.67 -6.28
CA LYS A 223 -52.56 29.73 -7.10
C LYS A 223 -51.07 29.86 -6.81
N THR A 224 -50.53 31.09 -6.85
CA THR A 224 -49.10 31.33 -6.57
C THR A 224 -48.70 30.97 -5.14
N GLU A 225 -49.61 31.16 -4.17
CA GLU A 225 -49.35 30.79 -2.77
C GLU A 225 -49.27 29.26 -2.61
N ARG A 226 -50.13 28.50 -3.30
CA ARG A 226 -50.04 27.04 -3.34
C ARG A 226 -48.76 26.56 -4.01
N GLU A 227 -48.39 27.13 -5.15
CA GLU A 227 -47.15 26.81 -5.85
C GLU A 227 -45.92 27.07 -4.97
N LEU A 228 -45.88 28.21 -4.26
CA LEU A 228 -44.80 28.53 -3.32
C LEU A 228 -44.75 27.57 -2.13
N GLN A 229 -45.89 27.14 -1.59
CA GLN A 229 -45.95 26.16 -0.52
C GLN A 229 -45.43 24.78 -0.98
N GLU A 230 -45.78 24.37 -2.20
CA GLU A 230 -45.28 23.13 -2.81
C GLU A 230 -43.77 23.17 -3.05
N GLU A 231 -43.25 24.29 -3.58
CA GLU A 231 -41.81 24.50 -3.78
C GLU A 231 -41.03 24.47 -2.45
N LYS A 232 -41.57 25.09 -1.40
CA LYS A 232 -40.98 25.04 -0.04
C LYS A 232 -40.95 23.61 0.51
N LYS A 233 -42.03 22.84 0.34
CA LYS A 233 -42.08 21.42 0.77
C LYS A 233 -41.06 20.59 -0.01
N LEU A 234 -40.93 20.81 -1.32
CA LEU A 234 -39.97 20.11 -2.15
C LEU A 234 -38.52 20.43 -1.74
N THR A 235 -38.22 21.72 -1.52
CA THR A 235 -36.90 22.18 -1.07
C THR A 235 -36.55 21.61 0.31
N GLN A 236 -37.50 21.61 1.24
CA GLN A 236 -37.30 21.02 2.56
C GLN A 236 -37.06 19.50 2.46
N SER A 237 -37.85 18.79 1.67
CA SER A 237 -37.65 17.35 1.43
C SER A 237 -36.27 17.04 0.82
N GLN A 238 -35.79 17.87 -0.12
CA GLN A 238 -34.45 17.72 -0.68
C GLN A 238 -33.35 17.96 0.35
N ARG A 239 -33.52 18.96 1.23
CA ARG A 239 -32.58 19.23 2.32
C ARG A 239 -32.53 18.07 3.30
N ASP A 240 -33.68 17.54 3.70
CA ASP A 240 -33.77 16.41 4.64
C ASP A 240 -33.10 15.16 4.05
N LYS A 241 -33.31 14.88 2.76
CA LYS A 241 -32.62 13.79 2.04
C LYS A 241 -31.10 13.95 2.07
N LEU A 242 -30.60 15.14 1.75
CA LEU A 242 -29.16 15.43 1.79
C LEU A 242 -28.58 15.29 3.20
N THR A 243 -29.31 15.68 4.24
CA THR A 243 -28.85 15.49 5.61
C THR A 243 -28.78 14.01 6.00
N THR A 244 -29.76 13.20 5.59
CA THR A 244 -29.75 11.76 5.83
C THR A 244 -28.63 11.08 5.04
N GLU A 245 -28.40 11.46 3.79
CA GLU A 245 -27.28 10.94 2.99
C GLU A 245 -25.93 11.29 3.62
N ASN A 246 -25.75 12.52 4.10
CA ASN A 246 -24.53 12.90 4.81
C ASN A 246 -24.35 12.11 6.12
N HIS A 247 -25.42 11.89 6.87
CA HIS A 247 -25.37 11.09 8.09
C HIS A 247 -24.95 9.64 7.79
N ASN A 248 -25.54 9.02 6.76
CA ASN A 248 -25.15 7.68 6.32
C ASN A 248 -23.69 7.61 5.88
N MET A 249 -23.18 8.65 5.22
CA MET A 249 -21.77 8.74 4.82
C MET A 249 -20.84 8.88 6.03
N ASP A 250 -21.25 9.64 7.06
CA ASP A 250 -20.50 9.79 8.30
C ASP A 250 -20.48 8.48 9.11
N GLU A 251 -21.59 7.74 9.17
CA GLU A 251 -21.65 6.41 9.78
C GLU A 251 -20.72 5.41 9.08
N LEU A 252 -20.76 5.34 7.74
CA LEU A 252 -19.85 4.49 6.96
C LEU A 252 -18.39 4.85 7.22
N ARG A 253 -18.09 6.15 7.36
CA ARG A 253 -16.74 6.63 7.68
C ARG A 253 -16.32 6.19 9.09
N ALA A 254 -17.21 6.29 10.07
CA ALA A 254 -16.95 5.84 11.43
C ALA A 254 -16.71 4.33 11.50
N MET A 255 -17.50 3.52 10.78
CA MET A 255 -17.29 2.07 10.68
C MET A 255 -15.93 1.75 10.06
N PHE A 256 -15.54 2.45 9.00
CA PHE A 256 -14.23 2.26 8.36
C PHE A 256 -13.07 2.62 9.29
N ASP A 257 -13.18 3.74 10.02
CA ASP A 257 -12.16 4.17 10.98
C ASP A 257 -12.05 3.19 12.16
N GLN A 258 -13.18 2.63 12.63
CA GLN A 258 -13.21 1.59 13.65
C GLN A 258 -12.52 0.31 13.18
N TRP A 259 -12.86 -0.17 11.98
CA TRP A 259 -12.20 -1.35 11.39
C TRP A 259 -10.70 -1.13 11.23
N LYS A 260 -10.28 0.03 10.72
CA LYS A 260 -8.88 0.41 10.56
C LYS A 260 -8.12 0.44 11.89
N ALA A 261 -8.76 0.93 12.95
CA ALA A 261 -8.19 0.92 14.29
C ALA A 261 -8.05 -0.50 14.84
N GLY A 262 -9.07 -1.35 14.63
CA GLY A 262 -9.05 -2.77 15.01
C GLY A 262 -7.92 -3.54 14.31
N GLU A 263 -7.82 -3.41 13.00
CA GLU A 263 -6.77 -4.05 12.19
C GLU A 263 -5.37 -3.64 12.65
N LYS A 264 -5.17 -2.34 12.93
CA LYS A 264 -3.89 -1.84 13.44
C LYS A 264 -3.56 -2.40 14.83
N ALA A 265 -4.57 -2.55 15.70
CA ALA A 265 -4.38 -3.13 17.02
C ALA A 265 -4.05 -4.63 16.96
N GLU A 266 -4.65 -5.36 16.01
CA GLU A 266 -4.36 -6.78 15.76
C GLU A 266 -2.92 -6.96 15.30
N GLN A 267 -2.50 -6.23 14.26
CA GLN A 267 -1.12 -6.26 13.77
C GLN A 267 -0.10 -5.90 14.85
N GLN A 268 -0.43 -4.94 15.72
CA GLN A 268 0.43 -4.59 16.86
C GLN A 268 0.52 -5.73 17.87
N ARG A 269 -0.56 -6.47 18.11
CA ARG A 269 -0.59 -7.63 19.00
C ARG A 269 0.22 -8.77 18.43
N GLU A 270 0.06 -9.10 17.15
CA GLU A 270 0.85 -10.13 16.47
C GLU A 270 2.36 -9.81 16.49
N ILE A 271 2.73 -8.55 16.20
CA ILE A 271 4.13 -8.10 16.30
C ILE A 271 4.65 -8.20 17.73
N ALA A 272 3.83 -7.86 18.73
CA ALA A 272 4.23 -7.97 20.13
C ALA A 272 4.45 -9.42 20.54
N GLU A 273 3.58 -10.33 20.10
CA GLU A 273 3.71 -11.76 20.36
C GLU A 273 4.93 -12.36 19.67
N LEU A 274 5.16 -12.04 18.39
CA LEU A 274 6.36 -12.47 17.66
C LEU A 274 7.64 -11.98 18.33
N LYS A 275 7.64 -10.73 18.85
CA LYS A 275 8.78 -10.21 19.61
C LYS A 275 8.98 -10.97 20.92
N ARG A 276 7.89 -11.30 21.61
CA ARG A 276 7.92 -12.04 22.87
C ARG A 276 8.50 -13.44 22.66
N THR A 277 8.02 -14.18 21.65
CA THR A 277 8.52 -15.51 21.32
C THR A 277 9.99 -15.45 20.92
N PHE A 278 10.38 -14.50 20.07
CA PHE A 278 11.78 -14.34 19.67
C PHE A 278 12.71 -14.04 20.85
N VAL A 279 12.29 -13.19 21.79
CA VAL A 279 13.07 -12.91 23.01
C VAL A 279 13.17 -14.14 23.90
N GLN A 280 12.09 -14.93 24.01
CA GLN A 280 12.08 -16.17 24.77
C GLN A 280 13.06 -17.19 24.17
N ASP A 281 13.04 -17.39 22.85
CA ASP A 281 13.94 -18.30 22.15
C ASP A 281 15.41 -17.85 22.30
N MET A 282 15.69 -16.55 22.19
CA MET A 282 17.03 -16.00 22.39
C MET A 282 17.54 -16.23 23.82
N ASN A 283 16.66 -16.16 24.83
CA ASN A 283 17.03 -16.45 26.21
C ASN A 283 17.28 -17.94 26.41
N SER A 284 16.42 -18.81 25.87
CA SER A 284 16.63 -20.28 25.91
C SER A 284 17.95 -20.67 25.25
N MET A 285 18.25 -20.12 24.06
CA MET A 285 19.51 -20.35 23.36
C MET A 285 20.72 -19.84 24.16
N ARG A 286 20.57 -18.74 24.89
CA ARG A 286 21.61 -18.23 25.79
C ARG A 286 21.83 -19.19 26.96
N GLU A 287 20.76 -19.66 27.60
CA GLU A 287 20.83 -20.61 28.71
C GLU A 287 21.48 -21.93 28.27
N GLU A 288 21.10 -22.46 27.09
CA GLU A 288 21.73 -23.64 26.51
C GLU A 288 23.22 -23.42 26.23
N ARG A 289 23.58 -22.28 25.62
CA ARG A 289 24.99 -21.92 25.39
C ARG A 289 25.77 -21.87 26.69
N ASP A 290 25.20 -21.28 27.75
CA ASP A 290 25.85 -21.18 29.05
C ASP A 290 26.05 -22.56 29.68
N MET A 291 25.02 -23.44 29.62
CA MET A 291 25.16 -24.84 30.04
C MET A 291 26.22 -25.61 29.25
N PHE A 292 26.31 -25.42 27.93
CA PHE A 292 27.35 -26.04 27.10
C PHE A 292 28.73 -25.50 27.46
N SER A 293 28.86 -24.19 27.67
CA SER A 293 30.09 -23.56 28.10
C SER A 293 30.57 -24.14 29.44
N ASP A 294 29.67 -24.26 30.42
CA ASP A 294 29.97 -24.83 31.74
C ASP A 294 30.45 -26.28 31.65
N ARG A 295 29.78 -27.10 30.81
CA ARG A 295 30.20 -28.49 30.55
C ARG A 295 31.57 -28.57 29.90
N VAL A 296 31.85 -27.69 28.93
CA VAL A 296 33.17 -27.63 28.28
C VAL A 296 34.24 -27.25 29.29
N THR A 297 33.99 -26.26 30.16
CA THR A 297 34.94 -25.88 31.21
C THR A 297 35.16 -27.01 32.22
N ALA A 298 34.11 -27.72 32.64
CA ALA A 298 34.23 -28.83 33.57
C ALA A 298 35.05 -30.00 32.97
N LEU A 299 34.81 -30.35 31.70
CA LEU A 299 35.61 -31.35 30.99
C LEU A 299 37.07 -30.92 30.85
N GLN A 300 37.32 -29.64 30.59
CA GLN A 300 38.67 -29.09 30.51
C GLN A 300 39.40 -29.16 31.86
N GLU A 301 38.70 -28.90 32.96
CA GLU A 301 39.24 -29.05 34.32
C GLU A 301 39.53 -30.51 34.69
N GLN A 302 38.66 -31.45 34.32
CA GLN A 302 38.89 -32.88 34.48
C GLN A 302 40.13 -33.35 33.71
N LEU A 303 40.26 -32.94 32.44
CA LEU A 303 41.45 -33.25 31.64
C LEU A 303 42.73 -32.65 32.26
N ASN A 304 42.63 -31.43 32.82
CA ASN A 304 43.76 -30.76 33.46
C ASN A 304 44.12 -31.38 34.83
N SER A 305 43.17 -31.99 35.54
CA SER A 305 43.42 -32.70 36.81
C SER A 305 43.97 -34.10 36.59
N GLU A 306 43.51 -34.82 35.56
CA GLU A 306 44.08 -36.10 35.12
C GLU A 306 45.51 -35.95 34.60
N LYS A 307 45.83 -34.84 33.91
CA LYS A 307 47.22 -34.53 33.54
C LYS A 307 48.14 -34.27 34.73
N LYS A 308 47.63 -33.94 35.92
CA LYS A 308 48.43 -33.69 37.13
C LYS A 308 48.78 -34.97 37.91
N THR A 309 48.24 -36.14 37.55
CA THR A 309 48.51 -37.42 38.27
C THR A 309 49.42 -38.40 37.52
N SER A 310 50.06 -38.00 36.42
CA SER A 310 51.05 -38.85 35.75
C SER A 310 52.41 -38.84 36.47
N MET A 311 52.83 -39.98 37.02
CA MET A 311 54.23 -40.25 37.42
C MET A 311 55.15 -40.55 36.23
N ILE A 312 54.63 -40.49 35.01
CA ILE A 312 55.40 -40.52 33.77
C ILE A 312 55.48 -39.09 33.26
N GLY A 313 56.71 -38.55 33.25
CA GLY A 313 57.01 -37.22 32.75
C GLY A 313 56.40 -37.03 31.36
N SER A 314 55.94 -35.80 31.09
CA SER A 314 55.39 -35.43 29.79
C SER A 314 56.37 -35.82 28.69
N ILE A 315 56.00 -36.81 27.87
CA ILE A 315 56.68 -37.05 26.59
C ILE A 315 56.31 -35.84 25.73
N ILE A 316 57.30 -34.98 25.56
CA ILE A 316 57.29 -33.88 24.61
C ILE A 316 57.94 -34.48 23.37
N ASP A 317 57.19 -34.61 22.29
CA ASP A 317 57.78 -34.89 20.97
C ASP A 317 58.72 -33.73 20.63
N GLU A 318 60.01 -34.01 20.40
CA GLU A 318 61.06 -33.00 20.21
C GLU A 318 60.96 -32.19 18.89
N ASP A 319 59.89 -32.38 18.12
CA ASP A 319 59.79 -31.83 16.76
C ASP A 319 58.89 -30.57 16.61
N GLU A 320 58.37 -29.99 17.70
CA GLU A 320 57.68 -28.68 17.67
C GLU A 320 58.43 -27.58 18.44
N THR A 321 59.74 -27.47 18.22
CA THR A 321 60.50 -26.25 18.57
C THR A 321 60.75 -25.42 17.32
N ASP A 322 59.71 -24.75 16.79
CA ASP A 322 59.86 -23.50 16.00
C ASP A 322 58.52 -22.84 15.58
N SER A 323 57.49 -22.84 16.46
CA SER A 323 56.32 -21.96 16.26
C SER A 323 56.33 -20.83 17.29
N PRO A 324 56.35 -19.54 16.86
CA PRO A 324 56.47 -18.43 17.77
C PRO A 324 55.25 -18.34 18.69
N ALA A 325 55.54 -18.42 19.98
CA ALA A 325 54.73 -18.06 21.15
C ALA A 325 53.21 -17.89 20.93
N LYS A 326 52.43 -18.72 21.64
CA LYS A 326 50.95 -18.65 21.79
C LYS A 326 50.41 -17.27 22.21
N ALA A 327 51.25 -16.32 22.61
CA ALA A 327 50.89 -14.92 22.84
C ALA A 327 50.36 -14.21 21.57
N ASN A 328 50.92 -14.50 20.39
CA ASN A 328 50.53 -13.82 19.14
C ASN A 328 49.15 -14.23 18.61
N ARG A 329 48.63 -15.42 18.97
CA ARG A 329 47.33 -15.89 18.46
C ARG A 329 46.16 -15.19 19.17
N SER A 330 46.32 -14.91 20.46
CA SER A 330 45.37 -14.13 21.25
C SER A 330 45.37 -12.66 20.79
N GLU A 331 46.55 -12.08 20.58
CA GLU A 331 46.67 -10.71 20.06
C GLU A 331 46.17 -10.57 18.62
N MET A 332 46.44 -11.53 17.73
CA MET A 332 45.86 -11.53 16.38
C MET A 332 44.34 -11.72 16.40
N SER A 333 43.80 -12.56 17.29
CA SER A 333 42.35 -12.74 17.42
C SER A 333 41.66 -11.48 17.97
N GLN A 334 42.28 -10.82 18.96
CA GLN A 334 41.80 -9.54 19.48
C GLN A 334 41.93 -8.40 18.45
N GLN A 335 43.03 -8.35 17.69
CA GLN A 335 43.18 -7.38 16.61
C GLN A 335 42.21 -7.65 15.46
N PHE A 336 41.89 -8.91 15.16
CA PHE A 336 40.90 -9.27 14.14
C PHE A 336 39.48 -8.92 14.58
N MET A 337 39.12 -9.16 15.84
CA MET A 337 37.85 -8.73 16.42
C MET A 337 37.73 -7.19 16.46
N ALA A 338 38.79 -6.47 16.84
CA ALA A 338 38.82 -5.02 16.79
C ALA A 338 38.71 -4.46 15.35
N GLN A 339 39.32 -5.12 14.36
CA GLN A 339 39.16 -4.77 12.95
C GLN A 339 37.75 -5.07 12.42
N LEU A 340 37.08 -6.11 12.92
CA LEU A 340 35.69 -6.41 12.59
C LEU A 340 34.74 -5.39 13.20
N GLU A 341 34.94 -5.00 14.46
CA GLU A 341 34.16 -3.95 15.13
C GLU A 341 34.34 -2.59 14.44
N ASP A 342 35.56 -2.24 14.02
CA ASP A 342 35.82 -1.01 13.25
C ASP A 342 35.24 -1.08 11.82
N LYS A 343 35.27 -2.25 11.16
CA LYS A 343 34.59 -2.46 9.87
C LYS A 343 33.07 -2.40 9.98
N ILE A 344 32.50 -2.92 11.06
CA ILE A 344 31.06 -2.84 11.36
C ILE A 344 30.70 -1.39 11.69
N GLY A 345 31.47 -0.70 12.53
CA GLY A 345 31.28 0.71 12.87
C GLY A 345 31.39 1.65 11.65
N ARG A 346 32.35 1.41 10.74
CA ARG A 346 32.47 2.14 9.47
C ARG A 346 31.36 1.80 8.48
N SER A 347 30.84 0.56 8.50
CA SER A 347 29.70 0.15 7.66
C SER A 347 28.40 0.77 8.15
N VAL A 348 28.17 0.82 9.48
CA VAL A 348 27.04 1.51 10.11
C VAL A 348 27.13 3.03 9.90
N SER A 349 28.33 3.61 9.96
CA SER A 349 28.56 5.03 9.67
C SER A 349 28.35 5.37 8.19
N LYS A 350 28.77 4.50 7.25
CA LYS A 350 28.47 4.63 5.82
C LYS A 350 26.98 4.46 5.52
N PHE A 351 26.29 3.58 6.25
CA PHE A 351 24.82 3.45 6.14
C PHE A 351 24.13 4.72 6.65
N ASN A 352 24.57 5.30 7.77
CA ASN A 352 24.05 6.56 8.30
C ASN A 352 24.35 7.77 7.38
N LEU A 353 25.55 7.87 6.79
CA LEU A 353 25.85 8.90 5.78
C LEU A 353 25.07 8.68 4.46
N GLY A 354 24.80 7.44 4.07
CA GLY A 354 23.96 7.10 2.92
C GLY A 354 22.49 7.47 3.14
N VAL A 355 21.98 7.30 4.36
CA VAL A 355 20.63 7.71 4.77
C VAL A 355 20.51 9.24 4.88
N LEU A 356 21.56 9.93 5.33
CA LEU A 356 21.63 11.41 5.31
C LEU A 356 21.72 11.96 3.88
N CYS A 357 22.40 11.29 2.96
CA CYS A 357 22.50 11.68 1.55
C CYS A 357 21.18 11.41 0.77
N SER A 358 20.46 10.34 1.08
CA SER A 358 19.15 10.05 0.47
C SER A 358 18.06 11.00 0.99
N GLN A 359 18.11 11.40 2.27
CA GLN A 359 17.25 12.45 2.82
C GLN A 359 17.52 13.84 2.21
N CYS A 360 18.76 14.16 1.86
CA CYS A 360 19.10 15.41 1.14
C CYS A 360 18.63 15.43 -0.32
N SER A 361 18.50 14.27 -0.96
CA SER A 361 17.99 14.16 -2.34
C SER A 361 16.46 14.28 -2.41
N VAL A 362 15.75 13.75 -1.42
CA VAL A 362 14.28 13.86 -1.31
C VAL A 362 13.84 15.29 -0.96
N ARG A 363 14.65 16.06 -0.21
CA ARG A 363 14.33 17.45 0.16
C ARG A 363 14.47 18.48 -0.98
N LYS A 364 15.08 18.14 -2.12
CA LYS A 364 15.24 19.06 -3.28
C LYS A 364 14.13 18.96 -4.34
N HIS A 365 13.15 18.09 -4.15
CA HIS A 365 12.01 17.94 -5.08
C HIS A 365 10.68 18.56 -4.59
N LEU A 366 10.67 19.33 -3.50
CA LEU A 366 9.45 19.95 -2.95
C LEU A 366 9.55 21.45 -2.63
N THR A 367 10.46 22.20 -3.26
CA THR A 367 10.51 23.67 -3.07
C THR A 367 10.58 24.44 -4.39
N SER A 368 9.41 24.53 -5.02
CA SER A 368 8.93 25.61 -5.91
C SER A 368 7.43 25.36 -6.00
N THR A 369 6.48 26.12 -5.44
CA THR A 369 6.26 27.56 -5.62
C THR A 369 5.12 28.00 -4.64
N VAL A 370 5.43 28.93 -3.69
CA VAL A 370 4.63 30.15 -3.30
C VAL A 370 3.33 29.96 -2.43
N PRO A 371 2.92 30.89 -1.53
CA PRO A 371 2.87 30.62 -0.09
C PRO A 371 1.50 30.95 0.58
N LEU A 372 1.48 30.86 1.93
CA LEU A 372 0.59 31.54 2.89
C LEU A 372 -0.89 31.06 2.99
N PHE A 373 -1.21 30.26 4.01
CA PHE A 373 -1.82 30.71 5.29
C PHE A 373 -2.20 29.51 6.19
N THR A 374 -1.60 29.50 7.39
CA THR A 374 -2.11 29.05 8.71
C THR A 374 -2.87 27.71 8.85
N TYR A 375 -2.32 26.73 9.60
CA TYR A 375 -2.70 26.39 11.00
C TYR A 375 -2.02 25.07 11.48
N ASN A 376 -1.47 25.14 12.70
CA ASN A 376 -1.08 24.12 13.70
C ASN A 376 -0.53 22.70 13.36
N HIS A 377 0.74 22.53 13.78
CA HIS A 377 1.34 21.40 14.51
C HIS A 377 0.54 20.10 14.74
N TYR A 378 1.12 18.96 14.29
CA TYR A 378 1.32 17.79 15.15
C TYR A 378 2.52 16.96 14.64
N HIS A 379 3.43 16.65 15.55
CA HIS A 379 4.69 15.94 15.30
C HIS A 379 4.51 14.51 15.83
N GLN A 380 4.60 13.47 14.99
CA GLN A 380 4.88 12.13 15.52
C GLN A 380 5.61 11.26 14.50
N ARG A 381 6.78 10.79 14.94
CA ARG A 381 7.68 9.85 14.28
C ARG A 381 7.00 8.48 14.15
N SER A 382 7.12 7.87 12.97
CA SER A 382 7.09 6.42 12.83
C SER A 382 8.11 6.03 11.75
N ALA A 383 9.25 5.53 12.22
CA ALA A 383 10.24 4.85 11.40
C ALA A 383 9.69 3.47 11.05
N GLY A 384 9.22 3.30 9.81
CA GLY A 384 8.96 1.99 9.22
C GLY A 384 10.24 1.43 8.63
N VAL A 385 10.76 0.38 9.25
CA VAL A 385 11.88 -0.43 8.78
C VAL A 385 11.44 -1.14 7.50
N TRP A 386 12.05 -0.79 6.36
CA TRP A 386 12.01 -1.60 5.15
C TRP A 386 13.12 -2.65 5.23
N ILE A 387 12.75 -3.91 5.47
CA ILE A 387 13.66 -5.04 5.34
C ILE A 387 13.84 -5.31 3.85
N PHE A 388 14.99 -4.90 3.31
CA PHE A 388 15.50 -5.37 2.02
C PHE A 388 16.20 -6.72 2.26
N ILE A 389 15.58 -7.82 1.82
CA ILE A 389 16.28 -9.10 1.67
C ILE A 389 17.19 -8.95 0.44
N ASN A 390 18.48 -8.79 0.67
CA ASN A 390 19.50 -8.81 -0.37
C ASN A 390 20.28 -10.14 -0.24
N LYS A 391 19.87 -11.16 -1.00
CA LYS A 391 20.66 -12.36 -1.24
C LYS A 391 21.70 -12.04 -2.33
N TYR A 392 22.98 -12.18 -2.00
CA TYR A 392 24.08 -12.34 -2.95
C TYR A 392 24.96 -13.54 -2.52
N PRO A 393 25.75 -14.14 -3.43
CA PRO A 393 25.85 -15.58 -3.58
C PRO A 393 27.24 -16.11 -3.19
N PHE A 394 27.34 -17.42 -2.94
CA PHE A 394 28.61 -18.12 -2.86
C PHE A 394 28.72 -19.11 -4.05
N TRP A 395 29.88 -19.10 -4.70
CA TRP A 395 30.25 -19.84 -5.90
C TRP A 395 30.77 -21.25 -5.58
N GLY A 396 30.56 -22.20 -6.49
CA GLY A 396 31.26 -23.49 -6.59
C GLY A 396 30.98 -24.14 -7.95
N MET A 397 31.98 -24.10 -8.84
CA MET A 397 31.95 -24.55 -10.25
C MET A 397 31.98 -26.08 -10.41
N SER A 398 31.37 -26.61 -11.48
CA SER A 398 32.08 -27.39 -12.53
C SER A 398 31.17 -27.88 -13.68
N HIS A 399 31.68 -27.73 -14.90
CA HIS A 399 31.32 -28.34 -16.21
C HIS A 399 30.19 -27.74 -17.10
N THR A 400 30.65 -27.21 -18.25
CA THR A 400 29.96 -26.78 -19.51
C THR A 400 29.66 -28.00 -20.43
N PRO A 401 28.96 -27.92 -21.62
CA PRO A 401 28.64 -26.74 -22.45
C PRO A 401 27.25 -26.70 -23.15
N SER A 402 26.81 -25.48 -23.53
CA SER A 402 26.38 -25.09 -24.90
C SER A 402 25.27 -24.01 -24.91
N GLY A 403 25.46 -23.01 -25.78
CA GLY A 403 24.37 -22.31 -26.46
C GLY A 403 23.67 -21.13 -25.76
N SER A 404 24.11 -19.91 -26.13
CA SER A 404 23.20 -18.79 -26.46
C SER A 404 22.58 -17.94 -25.34
N PHE A 405 23.33 -16.99 -24.75
CA PHE A 405 22.75 -15.72 -24.27
C PHE A 405 23.81 -14.60 -24.25
N LYS A 406 23.95 -13.88 -25.37
CA LYS A 406 24.69 -12.60 -25.44
C LYS A 406 23.85 -11.62 -26.24
N ILE A 407 22.96 -10.85 -25.60
CA ILE A 407 22.40 -9.60 -26.18
C ILE A 407 21.89 -8.60 -25.12
N TRP A 408 21.56 -8.98 -23.88
CA TRP A 408 20.86 -8.07 -22.96
C TRP A 408 21.73 -7.18 -22.04
N ASP A 409 22.98 -7.55 -21.73
CA ASP A 409 23.77 -6.80 -20.74
C ASP A 409 24.43 -5.51 -21.24
N LYS A 410 24.62 -5.34 -22.56
CA LYS A 410 25.34 -4.17 -23.10
C LYS A 410 24.48 -2.91 -23.21
N LEU A 411 23.15 -3.03 -23.23
CA LEU A 411 22.23 -1.89 -23.40
C LEU A 411 21.91 -1.16 -22.09
N TRP A 412 21.93 -1.84 -20.95
CA TRP A 412 21.55 -1.25 -19.67
C TRP A 412 22.70 -0.46 -19.02
N LEU A 413 23.92 -1.00 -19.05
CA LEU A 413 25.12 -0.36 -18.49
C LEU A 413 25.54 0.92 -19.24
N SER A 414 25.32 1.00 -20.55
CA SER A 414 25.65 2.19 -21.35
C SER A 414 24.70 3.37 -21.09
N ARG A 415 23.39 3.07 -20.88
CA ARG A 415 22.35 4.09 -20.66
C ARG A 415 22.41 4.72 -19.27
N CYS A 416 22.84 3.95 -18.25
CA CYS A 416 23.02 4.44 -16.89
C CYS A 416 24.28 5.35 -16.76
N ARG A 417 25.37 4.99 -17.44
CA ARG A 417 26.64 5.75 -17.40
C ARG A 417 26.56 7.10 -18.13
N GLN A 418 25.77 7.21 -19.21
CA GLN A 418 25.55 8.50 -19.90
C GLN A 418 24.65 9.48 -19.14
N LYS A 419 23.63 8.99 -18.42
CA LYS A 419 22.69 9.86 -17.67
C LYS A 419 23.35 10.48 -16.45
N HIS A 420 24.21 9.73 -15.75
CA HIS A 420 24.94 10.22 -14.58
C HIS A 420 25.95 11.32 -14.94
N ASN A 421 26.65 11.19 -16.08
CA ASN A 421 27.65 12.16 -16.53
C ASN A 421 27.06 13.53 -16.96
N ARG A 422 25.85 13.54 -17.54
CA ARG A 422 25.17 14.80 -17.92
C ARG A 422 24.65 15.59 -16.72
N ILE A 423 24.19 14.91 -15.68
CA ILE A 423 23.68 15.55 -14.45
C ILE A 423 24.83 16.12 -13.62
N CYS A 424 25.97 15.41 -13.53
CA CYS A 424 27.17 15.92 -12.87
C CYS A 424 27.81 17.12 -13.58
N ARG A 425 27.92 17.12 -14.92
CA ARG A 425 28.47 18.26 -15.67
C ARG A 425 27.60 19.53 -15.58
N LYS A 426 26.27 19.40 -15.50
CA LYS A 426 25.37 20.56 -15.35
C LYS A 426 25.39 21.15 -13.94
N LYS A 427 25.57 20.33 -12.89
CA LYS A 427 25.73 20.81 -11.51
C LYS A 427 27.08 21.50 -11.28
N CYS A 428 28.15 21.02 -11.90
CA CYS A 428 29.48 21.63 -11.77
C CYS A 428 29.55 23.04 -12.39
N LYS A 429 28.90 23.27 -13.55
CA LYS A 429 28.81 24.63 -14.16
C LYS A 429 27.95 25.61 -13.36
N LYS A 430 27.01 25.13 -12.53
CA LYS A 430 26.14 26.00 -11.71
C LYS A 430 26.81 26.36 -10.37
N CYS A 431 27.66 25.49 -9.81
CA CYS A 431 28.47 25.83 -8.63
C CYS A 431 29.65 26.76 -8.96
N ILE A 432 30.28 26.63 -10.14
CA ILE A 432 31.41 27.48 -10.55
C ILE A 432 31.00 28.94 -10.85
N ARG A 433 29.71 29.24 -11.06
CA ARG A 433 29.22 30.61 -11.26
C ARG A 433 28.93 31.39 -9.96
N ASN A 434 28.84 30.72 -8.82
CA ASN A 434 28.47 31.35 -7.53
C ASN A 434 29.67 31.56 -6.58
N LEU A 435 30.90 31.40 -7.09
CA LEU A 435 32.13 31.77 -6.39
C LEU A 435 32.89 32.79 -7.25
N ARG A 436 32.39 34.03 -7.27
CA ARG A 436 33.22 35.21 -7.54
C ARG A 436 33.38 35.97 -6.22
N PRO A 437 34.61 36.22 -5.75
CA PRO A 437 34.83 37.17 -4.68
C PRO A 437 34.63 38.59 -5.25
N GLY A 438 33.81 39.40 -4.59
CA GLY A 438 33.55 40.78 -4.96
C GLY A 438 33.89 41.71 -3.81
N ARG A 439 35.11 42.26 -3.87
CA ARG A 439 35.74 43.30 -3.04
C ARG A 439 36.10 42.93 -1.62
#